data_AF-A0A161MFS9-F1
#
_entry.id   AF-A0A161MFS9-F1
#
_cell.length_a   1.000
_cell.length_b   1.000
_cell.length_c   1.000
_cell.angle_alpha   90.00
_cell.angle_beta   90.00
_cell.angle_gamma   90.00
#
_symmetry.space_group_name_H-M   'P 1'
#
loop_
_entity.id
_entity.type
_entity.pdbx_description
1 polymer ?
#
loop_
_entity_poly.entity_id
_entity_poly.type
_entity_poly.pdbx_seq_one_letter_code
_entity_poly.pdbx_strand_id
1 'polypeptide(L)' 'MKCNTKYGEVVRVIIYELPNADSEEAVRIFVEFKRIESAIKAVVDLNGRFFGGRQVKAGFYPWEKLENLELLG' A
#
# COMPACT_ATOMS: atom_id res chain seq x y z
N MET A 1 -15.98 -8.31 -14.97
CA MET A 1 -14.74 -8.36 -14.17
C MET A 1 -15.11 -8.11 -12.72
N LYS A 2 -15.19 -9.15 -11.88
CA LYS A 2 -15.38 -8.98 -10.43
C LYS A 2 -14.04 -8.47 -9.88
N CYS A 3 -13.92 -7.16 -9.67
CA CYS A 3 -12.75 -6.60 -8.99
C CYS A 3 -12.68 -7.24 -7.60
N ASN A 4 -11.62 -8.02 -7.42
CA ASN A 4 -11.43 -8.97 -6.35
C ASN A 4 -11.18 -8.21 -5.04
N THR A 5 -12.22 -7.98 -4.23
CA THR A 5 -12.09 -7.40 -2.89
C THR A 5 -11.52 -8.45 -1.93
N LYS A 6 -10.30 -8.92 -2.19
CA LYS A 6 -9.63 -9.98 -1.41
C LYS A 6 -9.55 -9.60 0.08
N TYR A 7 -9.34 -8.31 0.36
CA TYR A 7 -9.25 -7.77 1.72
C TYR A 7 -10.46 -6.91 2.10
N GLY A 8 -11.09 -6.24 1.13
CA GLY A 8 -12.30 -5.44 1.30
C GLY A 8 -12.46 -4.39 0.21
N GLU A 9 -13.40 -3.47 0.42
CA GLU A 9 -13.68 -2.34 -0.48
C GLU A 9 -12.53 -1.32 -0.40
N VAL A 10 -11.91 -1.06 -1.56
CA VAL A 10 -10.84 -0.07 -1.72
C VAL A 10 -11.48 1.24 -2.14
N VAL A 11 -11.16 2.32 -1.43
CA VAL A 11 -11.63 3.67 -1.74
C VAL A 11 -10.68 4.32 -2.73
N ARG A 12 -9.37 4.21 -2.48
CA ARG A 12 -8.35 4.91 -3.25
C ARG A 12 -7.05 4.10 -3.31
N VAL A 13 -6.35 4.20 -4.43
CA VAL A 13 -4.99 3.67 -4.60
C VAL A 13 -4.11 4.80 -5.14
N ILE A 14 -2.95 5.00 -4.52
CA ILE A 14 -1.92 5.92 -4.99
C ILE A 14 -0.64 5.12 -5.21
N ILE A 15 -0.05 5.26 -6.38
CA ILE A 15 1.26 4.70 -6.71
C ILE A 15 2.20 5.88 -6.87
N TYR A 16 3.26 5.88 -6.08
CA TYR A 16 4.27 6.91 -6.07
C TYR A 16 5.63 6.31 -6.33
N GLU A 17 6.24 6.73 -7.43
CA GLU A 17 7.61 6.35 -7.77
C GLU A 17 8.58 7.36 -7.13
N LEU A 18 9.53 6.85 -6.35
CA LEU A 18 10.54 7.64 -5.68
C LEU A 18 11.65 8.02 -6.67
N PRO A 19 11.85 9.31 -6.99
CA PRO A 19 12.94 9.70 -7.86
C PRO A 19 14.28 9.40 -7.19
N ASN A 20 15.18 8.75 -7.93
CA ASN A 20 16.55 8.38 -7.49
C ASN A 20 16.63 7.36 -6.34
N ALA A 21 15.57 6.61 -6.04
CA ALA A 21 15.66 5.51 -5.09
C ALA A 21 16.27 4.26 -5.75
N ASP A 22 16.98 3.45 -4.95
CA ASP A 22 17.41 2.12 -5.38
C ASP A 22 16.20 1.30 -5.84
N SER A 23 16.42 0.40 -6.80
CA SER A 23 15.32 -0.31 -7.46
C SER A 23 14.37 -1.02 -6.49
N GLU A 24 14.85 -1.41 -5.31
CA GLU A 24 14.11 -2.09 -4.23
C GLU A 24 13.13 -1.16 -3.49
N GLU A 25 13.39 0.15 -3.43
CA GLU A 25 12.54 1.16 -2.80
C GLU A 25 11.92 2.14 -3.80
N ALA A 26 12.08 1.90 -5.10
CA ALA A 26 11.65 2.81 -6.15
C ALA A 26 10.14 3.09 -6.18
N VAL A 27 9.28 2.26 -5.57
CA VAL A 27 7.82 2.43 -5.64
C VAL A 27 7.18 2.28 -4.27
N ARG A 28 6.34 3.25 -3.90
CA ARG A 28 5.42 3.19 -2.75
C ARG A 28 3.99 3.10 -3.25
N ILE A 29 3.23 2.15 -2.70
CA ILE A 29 1.82 1.97 -3.02
C ILE A 29 1.02 2.21 -1.74
N PHE A 30 0.11 3.18 -1.80
CA PHE A 30 -0.81 3.48 -0.71
C PHE A 30 -2.21 3.00 -1.12
N VAL A 31 -2.84 2.24 -0.23
CA VAL A 31 -4.18 1.70 -0.44
C VAL A 31 -5.06 2.12 0.72
N GLU A 32 -6.06 2.93 0.41
CA GLU A 32 -7.10 3.30 1.35
C GLU A 32 -8.23 2.26 1.26
N PHE A 33 -8.55 1.66 2.40
CA PHE A 33 -9.72 0.80 2.54
C PHE A 33 -10.83 1.55 3.27
N LYS A 34 -12.08 1.24 2.90
CA LYS A 34 -13.27 1.79 3.58
C LYS A 34 -13.39 1.36 5.05
N ARG A 35 -12.72 0.27 5.42
CA ARG A 35 -12.77 -0.34 6.75
C ARG A 35 -11.37 -0.70 7.22
N ILE A 36 -11.09 -0.43 8.50
CA ILE A 36 -9.79 -0.69 9.11
C ILE A 36 -9.44 -2.19 9.13
N GLU A 37 -10.44 -3.06 9.27
CA GLU A 37 -10.24 -4.53 9.27
C GLU A 37 -9.69 -5.02 7.94
N SER A 38 -10.05 -4.36 6.83
CA SER A 38 -9.51 -4.66 5.50
C SER A 38 -8.04 -4.25 5.39
N ALA A 39 -7.66 -3.11 5.96
CA ALA A 39 -6.27 -2.68 6.03
C ALA A 39 -5.43 -3.63 6.90
N ILE A 40 -5.94 -4.06 8.05
CA ILE A 40 -5.27 -5.04 8.92
C ILE A 40 -5.02 -6.36 8.17
N LYS A 41 -6.05 -6.90 7.49
CA LYS A 41 -5.90 -8.14 6.69
C LYS A 41 -4.88 -7.97 5.57
N ALA A 42 -4.88 -6.83 4.89
CA ALA A 42 -3.92 -6.55 3.83
C ALA A 42 -2.48 -6.47 4.36
N VAL A 43 -2.25 -5.76 5.47
CA VAL A 43 -0.91 -5.66 6.08
C VAL A 43 -0.41 -7.03 6.54
N VAL A 44 -1.23 -7.79 7.26
CA VAL A 44 -0.86 -9.14 7.75
C VAL A 44 -0.55 -10.08 6.59
N ASP A 45 -1.35 -10.03 5.52
CA ASP A 45 -1.15 -10.93 4.38
C ASP A 45 0.02 -10.52 3.50
N LEU A 46 0.27 -9.21 3.30
CA LEU A 46 1.26 -8.73 2.34
C LEU A 46 2.65 -8.53 2.96
N ASN A 47 2.73 -8.15 4.23
CA ASN A 47 4.01 -7.87 4.87
C ASN A 47 4.87 -9.14 4.92
N GLY A 48 6.07 -9.07 4.36
CA GLY A 48 7.01 -10.17 4.29
C GLY A 48 6.80 -11.14 3.12
N ARG A 49 5.74 -10.99 2.30
CA ARG A 49 5.56 -11.78 1.07
C ARG A 49 6.54 -11.35 -0.02
N PHE A 50 6.82 -12.26 -0.96
CA PHE A 50 7.65 -11.96 -2.12
C PHE A 50 6.80 -11.62 -3.34
N PHE A 51 7.19 -10.57 -4.07
CA PHE A 51 6.62 -10.15 -5.34
C PHE A 51 7.75 -9.77 -6.31
N GLY A 52 7.83 -10.44 -7.46
CA GLY A 52 8.87 -10.16 -8.46
C GLY A 52 10.30 -10.34 -7.93
N GLY A 53 10.51 -11.27 -7.00
CA GLY A 53 11.81 -11.50 -6.34
C GLY A 53 12.15 -10.53 -5.20
N ARG A 54 11.27 -9.57 -4.90
CA ARG A 54 11.46 -8.58 -3.82
C ARG A 54 10.53 -8.88 -2.66
N GLN A 55 10.97 -8.62 -1.43
CA GLN A 55 10.13 -8.76 -0.25
C GLN A 55 9.29 -7.49 -0.05
N VAL A 56 7.97 -7.65 0.05
CA VAL A 56 7.02 -6.57 0.29
C VAL A 56 7.09 -6.16 1.76
N LYS A 57 7.35 -4.87 2.01
CA LYS A 57 7.20 -4.25 3.33
C LYS A 57 5.87 -3.53 3.37
N ALA A 58 4.93 -4.02 4.17
CA ALA A 58 3.61 -3.40 4.31
C ALA A 58 3.39 -2.91 5.76
N GLY A 59 2.78 -1.75 5.89
CA GLY A 59 2.49 -1.12 7.19
C GLY A 59 1.36 -0.10 7.07
N PHE A 60 0.90 0.41 8.20
CA PHE A 60 -0.11 1.46 8.24
C PHE A 60 0.51 2.82 7.92
N TYR A 61 -0.27 3.67 7.27
CA TYR A 61 0.09 5.04 6.97
C TYR A 61 -0.93 6.01 7.57
N PRO A 62 -0.51 7.14 8.17
CA PRO A 62 -1.45 8.13 8.71
C PRO A 62 -2.38 8.66 7.62
N TRP A 63 -3.68 8.62 7.89
CA TRP A 63 -4.73 9.08 6.98
C TRP A 63 -4.52 10.53 6.53
N GLU A 64 -4.25 11.42 7.49
CA GLU A 64 -4.07 12.86 7.23
C GLU A 64 -2.90 13.14 6.28
N LYS A 65 -1.79 12.40 6.43
CA LYS A 65 -0.64 12.51 5.51
C LYS A 65 -1.00 12.05 4.09
N LEU A 66 -1.78 10.96 3.97
CA LEU A 66 -2.23 10.46 2.67
C LEU A 66 -3.14 11.48 1.95
N GLU A 67 -4.06 12.09 2.69
CA GLU A 67 -4.99 13.10 2.16
C GLU A 67 -4.24 14.37 1.70
N ASN A 68 -3.21 14.78 2.44
CA ASN A 68 -2.36 15.91 2.09
C ASN A 68 -1.31 15.57 1.02
N LEU A 69 -1.26 14.34 0.50
CA LEU A 69 -0.23 13.85 -0.41
C LEU A 69 1.20 14.01 0.13
N GLU A 70 1.35 13.97 1.45
CA GLU A 70 2.65 13.87 2.10
C GLU A 70 3.12 12.42 1.99
N LEU A 71 3.79 12.02 0.91
CA LEU A 71 4.12 10.60 0.62
C LEU A 71 5.55 10.18 1.04
N LEU A 72 6.37 11.16 1.43
CA LEU A 72 7.78 11.01 1.78
C LEU A 72 8.06 11.06 3.28
N GLY A 73 7.04 11.36 4.09
CA GLY A 73 7.19 11.66 5.51
C GLY A 73 7.23 10.47 6.45
#